data_AF-A0A380ZUS2-F1
#
_entry.id   AF-A0A380ZUS2-F1
#
_cell.length_a   1.000
_cell.length_b   1.000
_cell.length_c   1.000
_cell.angle_alpha   90.00
_cell.angle_beta   90.00
_cell.angle_gamma   90.00
#
_symmetry.space_group_name_H-M   'P 1'
#
loop_
_entity.id
_entity.type
_entity.pdbx_description
1 polymer ?
#
loop_
_entity_poly.entity_id
_entity_poly.type
_entity_poly.pdbx_seq_one_letter_code
_entity_poly.pdbx_strand_id
1 'polypeptide(L)'
;MKKIYPSSAPDFVAIIGFLLILIISVWIITFWIPNIYIIIGTIALNIIIIANYFLMKPIVIIEEDKVIIRNALKSYVFSIPEMEKIQKHHSAVAIRSFGIGGVWGYFGLYNGDELWLVTHKKKCLRFQQGKQIVVVSPDAPEEVLEEIKGMKE
;
A
#
# COMPACT_ATOMS: atom_id res chain seq x y z
N MET A 1 -16.35 -10.33 -16.70
CA MET A 1 -16.93 -9.83 -15.41
C MET A 1 -15.86 -9.09 -14.62
N LYS A 2 -16.15 -7.90 -14.07
CA LYS A 2 -15.17 -7.09 -13.34
C LYS A 2 -15.22 -7.40 -11.85
N LYS A 3 -14.10 -7.87 -11.27
CA LYS A 3 -13.95 -8.06 -9.82
C LYS A 3 -12.98 -7.06 -9.23
N ILE A 4 -13.25 -6.62 -7.99
CA ILE A 4 -12.46 -5.61 -7.30
C ILE A 4 -12.08 -6.16 -5.92
N TYR A 5 -10.77 -6.19 -5.67
CA TYR A 5 -10.16 -6.62 -4.43
C TYR A 5 -9.50 -5.40 -3.77
N PRO A 6 -10.08 -4.86 -2.69
CA PRO A 6 -9.46 -3.77 -1.96
C PRO A 6 -8.15 -4.24 -1.31
N SER A 7 -7.26 -3.29 -1.00
CA SER A 7 -6.08 -3.65 -0.22
C SER A 7 -6.47 -4.07 1.20
N SER A 8 -5.79 -5.11 1.69
CA SER A 8 -5.86 -5.65 3.03
C SER A 8 -5.88 -4.57 4.11
N ALA A 9 -6.52 -4.89 5.23
CA ALA A 9 -6.45 -4.04 6.42
C ALA A 9 -4.98 -3.76 6.79
N PRO A 10 -4.67 -2.52 7.22
CA PRO A 10 -3.33 -2.14 7.65
C PRO A 10 -2.81 -3.10 8.72
N ASP A 11 -1.53 -3.43 8.65
CA ASP A 11 -0.90 -4.22 9.70
C ASP A 11 -0.71 -3.42 11.01
N PHE A 12 -0.32 -4.13 12.06
CA PHE A 12 -0.14 -3.55 13.39
C PHE A 12 0.87 -2.38 13.42
N VAL A 13 1.83 -2.35 12.49
CA VAL A 13 2.83 -1.28 12.40
C VAL A 13 2.15 0.02 12.00
N ALA A 14 1.23 -0.04 11.04
CA ALA A 14 0.48 1.13 10.63
C ALA A 14 -0.43 1.68 11.74
N ILE A 15 -1.06 0.78 12.51
CA ILE A 15 -1.91 1.15 13.65
C ILE A 15 -1.09 1.86 14.75
N ILE A 16 0.06 1.29 15.15
CA ILE A 16 0.96 1.94 16.11
C ILE A 16 1.40 3.31 15.58
N GLY A 17 1.67 3.38 14.29
CA GLY A 17 2.05 4.60 13.62
C GLY A 17 1.06 5.74 13.79
N PHE A 18 -0.21 5.49 13.49
CA PHE A 18 -1.29 6.46 13.72
C PHE A 18 -1.39 6.87 15.20
N LEU A 19 -1.28 5.91 16.11
CA LEU A 19 -1.37 6.17 17.55
C LEU A 19 -0.22 7.07 18.05
N LEU A 20 1.01 6.79 17.63
CA LEU A 20 2.18 7.59 18.01
C LEU A 20 2.05 9.04 17.54
N ILE A 21 1.58 9.23 16.31
CA ILE A 21 1.36 10.58 15.75
C ILE A 21 0.28 11.33 16.53
N LEU A 22 -0.80 10.65 16.92
CA LEU A 22 -1.84 11.26 17.74
C LEU A 22 -1.32 11.65 19.14
N ILE A 23 -0.54 10.77 19.78
CA ILE A 23 0.09 11.04 21.09
C ILE A 23 1.06 12.24 20.99
N ILE A 24 1.93 12.25 19.98
CA ILE A 24 2.88 13.36 19.76
C ILE A 24 2.12 14.66 19.49
N SER A 25 1.05 14.61 18.71
CA SER A 25 0.23 15.79 18.41
C SER A 25 -0.43 16.35 19.67
N VAL A 26 -1.01 15.50 20.51
CA VAL A 26 -1.58 15.91 21.81
C VAL A 26 -0.49 16.48 22.71
N TRP A 27 0.68 15.86 22.77
CA TRP A 27 1.79 16.35 23.58
C TRP A 27 2.29 17.73 23.14
N ILE A 28 2.42 17.97 21.83
CA ILE A 28 2.78 19.29 21.27
C ILE A 28 1.73 20.34 21.66
N ILE A 29 0.44 20.03 21.45
CA ILE A 29 -0.66 20.98 21.73
C ILE A 29 -0.76 21.31 23.24
N THR A 30 -0.51 20.34 24.11
CA THR A 30 -0.70 20.50 25.56
C THR A 30 0.50 21.12 26.29
N PHE A 31 1.74 20.79 25.91
CA PHE A 31 2.94 21.24 26.60
C PHE A 31 3.64 22.45 25.97
N TRP A 32 3.54 22.62 24.65
CA TRP A 32 4.23 23.69 23.93
C TRP A 32 3.30 24.86 23.56
N ILE A 33 2.61 25.41 24.58
CA ILE A 33 1.89 26.71 24.59
C ILE A 33 0.70 26.78 23.61
N PRO A 34 -0.48 27.33 23.99
CA PRO A 34 -1.65 27.43 23.11
C PRO A 34 -1.50 28.53 22.06
N ASN A 35 -0.47 28.43 21.22
CA ASN A 35 -0.33 29.23 20.02
C ASN A 35 -1.21 28.62 18.93
N ILE A 36 -2.23 29.36 18.50
CA ILE A 36 -3.18 28.90 17.49
C ILE A 36 -2.51 28.47 16.19
N TYR A 37 -1.38 29.08 15.81
CA TYR A 37 -0.63 28.71 14.62
C TYR A 37 0.03 27.32 14.77
N ILE A 38 0.50 26.97 15.97
CA ILE A 38 1.05 25.63 16.25
C ILE A 38 -0.06 24.59 16.14
N ILE A 39 -1.23 24.86 16.73
CA ILE A 39 -2.39 23.96 16.67
C ILE A 39 -2.82 23.72 15.22
N ILE A 40 -2.99 24.80 14.44
CA ILE A 40 -3.38 24.70 13.02
C ILE A 40 -2.30 23.93 12.23
N GLY A 41 -1.02 24.23 12.46
CA GLY A 41 0.10 23.53 11.81
C GLY A 41 0.11 22.04 12.11
N THR A 42 -0.12 21.65 13.37
CA THR A 42 -0.20 20.25 13.78
C THR A 42 -1.40 19.54 13.14
N ILE A 43 -2.58 20.17 13.10
CA ILE A 43 -3.76 19.59 12.46
C ILE A 43 -3.52 19.42 10.95
N ALA A 44 -2.98 20.44 10.28
CA ALA A 44 -2.68 20.39 8.85
C ALA A 44 -1.69 19.26 8.53
N LEU A 45 -0.63 19.10 9.33
CA LEU A 45 0.34 18.02 9.18
C LEU A 45 -0.31 16.64 9.34
N ASN A 46 -1.18 16.46 10.33
CA ASN A 46 -1.92 15.21 10.52
C ASN A 46 -2.81 14.88 9.32
N ILE A 47 -3.53 15.87 8.79
CA ILE A 47 -4.37 15.69 7.60
C ILE A 47 -3.52 15.25 6.41
N ILE A 48 -2.38 15.91 6.16
CA ILE A 48 -1.47 15.56 5.06
C ILE A 48 -0.98 14.12 5.20
N ILE A 49 -0.58 13.74 6.42
CA ILE A 49 -0.09 12.40 6.73
C ILE A 49 -1.17 11.33 6.48
N ILE A 50 -2.39 11.53 7.02
CA ILE A 50 -3.50 10.60 6.86
C ILE A 50 -3.92 10.52 5.38
N ALA A 51 -4.00 11.66 4.70
CA ALA A 51 -4.33 11.72 3.28
C ALA A 51 -3.30 10.95 2.44
N ASN A 52 -2.01 11.06 2.75
CA ASN A 52 -0.94 10.34 2.04
C ASN A 52 -1.16 8.82 2.11
N TYR A 53 -1.52 8.26 3.27
CA TYR A 53 -1.86 6.84 3.40
C TYR A 53 -2.98 6.41 2.44
N PHE A 54 -4.09 7.17 2.41
CA PHE A 54 -5.22 6.85 1.54
C PHE A 54 -4.91 7.02 0.06
N LEU A 55 -4.06 7.99 -0.31
CA LEU A 55 -3.63 8.19 -1.68
C LEU A 55 -2.76 7.03 -2.21
N MET A 56 -1.94 6.44 -1.35
CA MET A 56 -1.03 5.36 -1.73
C MET A 56 -1.66 3.97 -1.69
N LYS A 57 -2.75 3.78 -0.91
CA LYS A 57 -3.46 2.50 -0.79
C LYS A 57 -3.99 2.02 -2.15
N PRO A 58 -3.56 0.84 -2.66
CA PRO A 58 -4.02 0.36 -3.95
C PRO A 58 -5.33 -0.44 -3.84
N ILE A 59 -5.93 -0.69 -4.99
CA ILE A 59 -6.94 -1.71 -5.23
C ILE A 59 -6.50 -2.56 -6.41
N VAL A 60 -6.84 -3.85 -6.38
CA VAL A 60 -6.62 -4.78 -7.49
C VAL A 60 -7.96 -5.00 -8.18
N ILE A 61 -7.97 -4.83 -9.50
CA ILE A 61 -9.15 -5.01 -10.33
C ILE A 61 -8.80 -6.09 -11.34
N ILE A 62 -9.61 -7.14 -11.39
CA ILE A 62 -9.47 -8.21 -12.38
C ILE A 62 -10.57 -8.00 -13.43
N GLU A 63 -10.14 -7.85 -14.67
CA GLU A 63 -10.98 -7.84 -15.87
C GLU A 63 -10.66 -9.09 -16.71
N GLU A 64 -11.33 -9.27 -17.85
CA GLU A 64 -11.29 -10.55 -18.60
C GLU A 64 -9.90 -10.90 -19.15
N ASP A 65 -9.13 -9.90 -19.57
CA ASP A 65 -7.83 -10.07 -20.23
C ASP A 65 -6.67 -9.41 -19.46
N LYS A 66 -6.96 -8.72 -18.35
CA LYS A 66 -5.98 -7.90 -17.64
C LYS A 66 -6.27 -7.76 -16.16
N VAL A 67 -5.21 -7.47 -15.42
CA VAL A 67 -5.23 -7.09 -14.02
C VAL A 67 -4.77 -5.64 -13.90
N ILE A 68 -5.57 -4.82 -13.25
CA ILE A 68 -5.27 -3.42 -12.99
C ILE A 68 -5.01 -3.24 -11.50
N ILE A 69 -3.79 -2.85 -11.16
CA ILE A 69 -3.42 -2.41 -9.82
C ILE A 69 -3.41 -0.89 -9.84
N ARG A 70 -4.26 -0.22 -9.07
CA ARG A 70 -4.28 1.25 -9.04
C ARG A 70 -4.43 1.81 -7.65
N ASN A 71 -3.80 2.94 -7.40
CA ASN A 71 -4.09 3.80 -6.26
C ASN A 71 -4.63 5.15 -6.77
N ALA A 72 -4.77 6.15 -5.89
CA ALA A 72 -5.31 7.46 -6.30
C ALA A 72 -4.37 8.24 -7.23
N LEU A 73 -3.08 7.89 -7.27
CA LEU A 73 -2.05 8.62 -8.00
C LEU A 73 -1.70 7.97 -9.34
N LYS A 74 -1.71 6.63 -9.41
CA LYS A 74 -1.23 5.89 -10.59
C LYS A 74 -1.93 4.54 -10.75
N SER A 75 -2.01 4.10 -12.00
CA SER A 75 -2.53 2.79 -12.41
C SER A 75 -1.43 1.98 -13.10
N TYR A 76 -1.40 0.69 -12.80
CA TYR A 76 -0.47 -0.31 -13.32
C TYR A 76 -1.30 -1.42 -13.95
N VAL A 77 -1.11 -1.66 -15.24
CA VAL A 77 -1.90 -2.64 -16.00
C VAL A 77 -1.00 -3.82 -16.34
N PHE A 78 -1.49 -5.02 -16.10
CA PHE A 78 -0.85 -6.27 -16.47
C PHE A 78 -1.79 -7.06 -17.38
N SER A 79 -1.32 -7.44 -18.57
CA SER A 79 -2.06 -8.32 -19.47
C SER A 79 -1.96 -9.75 -18.94
N ILE A 80 -3.09 -10.44 -18.74
CA ILE A 80 -3.09 -11.81 -18.19
C ILE A 80 -2.31 -12.78 -19.11
N PRO A 81 -2.50 -12.78 -20.44
CA PRO A 81 -1.71 -13.61 -21.35
C PRO A 81 -0.20 -13.35 -21.30
N GLU A 82 0.21 -12.09 -21.15
CA GLU A 82 1.63 -11.68 -21.16
C GLU A 82 2.27 -11.70 -19.77
N MET A 83 1.48 -11.90 -18.71
CA MET A 83 1.97 -11.88 -17.35
C MET A 83 2.97 -13.01 -17.16
N GLU A 84 4.22 -12.70 -16.83
CA GLU A 84 5.25 -13.73 -16.69
C GLU A 84 5.06 -14.52 -15.40
N LYS A 85 4.73 -13.81 -14.31
CA LYS A 85 4.67 -14.42 -12.98
C LYS A 85 3.67 -13.73 -12.07
N ILE A 86 2.89 -14.55 -11.38
CA ILE A 86 2.13 -14.16 -10.20
C ILE A 86 2.41 -15.16 -9.08
N GLN A 87 2.83 -14.67 -7.92
CA GLN A 87 3.17 -15.52 -6.78
C GLN A 87 2.94 -14.83 -5.44
N LYS A 88 2.71 -15.62 -4.40
CA LYS A 88 2.78 -15.11 -3.03
C LYS A 88 4.18 -14.57 -2.75
N HIS A 89 4.23 -13.48 -2.00
CA HIS A 89 5.48 -12.83 -1.61
C HIS A 89 5.43 -12.48 -0.12
N HIS A 90 6.56 -12.62 0.58
CA HIS A 90 6.54 -12.59 2.05
C HIS A 90 7.65 -11.75 2.69
N SER A 91 8.47 -11.01 1.92
CA SER A 91 9.53 -10.21 2.54
C SER A 91 9.97 -9.03 1.67
N ALA A 92 9.91 -7.84 2.27
CA ALA A 92 10.68 -6.68 1.85
C ALA A 92 11.78 -6.48 2.88
N VAL A 93 13.05 -6.65 2.48
CA VAL A 93 14.18 -6.19 3.29
C VAL A 93 14.38 -4.72 2.92
N ALA A 94 14.05 -3.81 3.83
CA ALA A 94 14.29 -2.39 3.62
C ALA A 94 14.68 -1.65 4.88
N ILE A 95 15.46 -0.60 4.66
CA ILE A 95 15.69 0.47 5.63
C ILE A 95 14.40 1.29 5.71
N ARG A 96 13.74 1.26 6.87
CA ARG A 96 12.47 1.94 7.09
C ARG A 96 12.69 3.45 7.20
N SER A 97 11.97 4.23 6.41
CA SER A 97 11.93 5.70 6.50
C SER A 97 10.51 6.19 6.81
N PHE A 98 10.33 7.48 7.13
CA PHE A 98 9.01 8.11 7.39
C PHE A 98 8.12 8.28 6.14
N GLY A 99 8.19 7.34 5.19
CA GLY A 99 7.39 7.34 3.97
C GLY A 99 7.55 6.04 3.19
N ILE A 100 8.79 5.57 3.02
CA ILE A 100 9.10 4.29 2.36
C ILE A 100 9.36 3.23 3.43
N GLY A 101 8.47 2.23 3.53
CA GLY A 101 8.61 1.08 4.45
C GLY A 101 8.38 1.39 5.91
N GLY A 102 7.69 2.50 6.18
CA GLY A 102 7.49 3.03 7.51
C GLY A 102 6.07 2.87 8.04
N VAL A 103 5.63 3.94 8.68
CA VAL A 103 4.46 4.12 9.55
C VAL A 103 3.12 3.78 8.87
N TRP A 104 3.06 3.63 7.55
CA TRP A 104 1.80 3.53 6.78
C TRP A 104 1.63 2.21 6.03
N GLY A 105 2.67 1.41 5.95
CA GLY A 105 2.77 0.27 5.06
C GLY A 105 4.08 0.30 4.27
N TYR A 106 4.23 -0.67 3.38
CA TYR A 106 5.38 -0.87 2.54
C TYR A 106 5.10 -0.25 1.17
N PHE A 107 5.26 1.06 1.09
CA PHE A 107 5.09 1.85 -0.13
C PHE A 107 6.45 2.31 -0.67
N GLY A 108 6.75 2.05 -1.93
CA GLY A 108 7.99 2.52 -2.58
C GLY A 108 8.77 1.41 -3.28
N LEU A 109 10.05 1.66 -3.57
CA LEU A 109 10.92 0.70 -4.26
C LEU A 109 11.68 -0.17 -3.27
N TYR A 110 11.68 -1.48 -3.51
CA TYR A 110 12.33 -2.49 -2.68
C TYR A 110 13.03 -3.51 -3.57
N ASN A 111 13.97 -4.26 -2.98
CA ASN A 111 14.64 -5.38 -3.64
C ASN A 111 15.23 -4.99 -5.03
N GLY A 112 15.71 -3.74 -5.18
CA GLY A 112 16.12 -3.17 -6.46
C GLY A 112 15.05 -2.24 -7.03
N ASP A 113 14.20 -2.77 -7.90
CA ASP A 113 13.22 -2.02 -8.71
C ASP A 113 11.76 -2.50 -8.50
N GLU A 114 11.51 -3.32 -7.48
CA GLU A 114 10.15 -3.78 -7.19
C GLU A 114 9.35 -2.65 -6.57
N LEU A 115 8.23 -2.28 -7.19
CA LEU A 115 7.31 -1.32 -6.61
C LEU A 115 6.38 -2.02 -5.63
N TRP A 116 6.50 -1.68 -4.36
CA TRP A 116 5.61 -2.16 -3.32
C TRP A 116 4.52 -1.14 -3.03
N LEU A 117 3.30 -1.63 -2.99
CA LEU A 117 2.09 -0.94 -2.58
C LEU A 117 1.35 -1.84 -1.58
N VAL A 118 2.01 -2.14 -0.46
CA VAL A 118 1.58 -3.19 0.47
C VAL A 118 1.16 -2.59 1.81
N THR A 119 -0.05 -2.90 2.24
CA THR A 119 -0.57 -2.54 3.57
C THR A 119 -0.39 -3.67 4.59
N HIS A 120 -0.21 -4.91 4.13
CA HIS A 120 -0.13 -6.09 4.99
C HIS A 120 0.90 -7.12 4.48
N LYS A 121 2.06 -7.17 5.13
CA LYS A 121 3.25 -7.94 4.70
C LYS A 121 3.08 -9.45 4.52
N LYS A 122 2.05 -10.05 5.13
CA LYS A 122 1.79 -11.51 5.02
C LYS A 122 0.84 -11.88 3.88
N LYS A 123 0.15 -10.89 3.30
CA LYS A 123 -0.92 -11.08 2.30
C LYS A 123 -0.50 -10.58 0.92
N CYS A 124 0.80 -10.66 0.58
CA CYS A 124 1.31 -10.03 -0.63
C CYS A 124 1.27 -10.97 -1.84
N LEU A 125 0.93 -10.38 -2.98
CA LEU A 125 1.08 -10.94 -4.31
C LEU A 125 2.07 -10.08 -5.10
N ARG A 126 2.99 -10.75 -5.78
CA ARG A 126 3.97 -10.13 -6.68
C ARG A 126 3.57 -10.41 -8.12
N PHE A 127 3.36 -9.34 -8.88
CA PHE A 127 3.02 -9.33 -10.29
C PHE A 127 4.25 -8.94 -11.10
N GLN A 128 4.55 -9.68 -12.17
CA GLN A 128 5.67 -9.41 -13.06
C GLN A 128 5.23 -9.54 -14.52
N GLN A 129 5.58 -8.52 -15.31
CA GLN A 129 5.49 -8.50 -16.77
C GLN A 129 6.64 -7.64 -17.32
N GLY A 130 7.60 -8.25 -18.01
CA GLY A 130 8.84 -7.60 -18.40
C GLY A 130 9.59 -7.01 -17.20
N LYS A 131 10.00 -5.74 -17.32
CA LYS A 131 10.68 -4.99 -16.24
C LYS A 131 9.73 -4.48 -15.16
N GLN A 132 8.42 -4.58 -15.34
CA GLN A 132 7.45 -4.05 -14.40
C GLN A 132 7.17 -5.09 -13.32
N ILE A 133 7.60 -4.79 -12.08
CA ILE A 133 7.31 -5.61 -10.90
C ILE A 133 6.52 -4.78 -9.90
N VAL A 134 5.31 -5.25 -9.57
CA VAL A 134 4.43 -4.60 -8.58
C VAL A 134 4.02 -5.62 -7.52
N VAL A 135 4.19 -5.25 -6.27
CA VAL A 135 3.78 -6.04 -5.10
C VAL A 135 2.64 -5.34 -4.40
N VAL A 136 1.54 -6.06 -4.17
CA VAL A 136 0.35 -5.55 -3.48
C VAL A 136 -0.15 -6.55 -2.46
N SER A 137 -0.90 -6.08 -1.46
CA SER A 137 -1.61 -6.95 -0.52
C SER A 137 -3.12 -6.77 -0.64
N PRO A 138 -3.81 -7.49 -1.55
CA PRO A 138 -5.27 -7.53 -1.57
C PRO A 138 -5.83 -8.18 -0.30
N ASP A 139 -7.10 -7.97 0.01
CA ASP A 139 -7.80 -8.54 1.17
C ASP A 139 -7.90 -10.08 1.12
N ALA A 140 -8.13 -10.61 -0.07
CA ALA A 140 -8.19 -12.04 -0.41
C ALA A 140 -7.13 -12.44 -1.46
N PRO A 141 -5.83 -12.56 -1.07
CA PRO A 141 -4.76 -12.86 -2.02
C PRO A 141 -4.83 -14.27 -2.62
N GLU A 142 -5.42 -15.23 -1.91
CA GLU A 142 -5.67 -16.57 -2.44
C GLU A 142 -6.65 -16.55 -3.62
N GLU A 143 -7.78 -15.87 -3.46
CA GLU A 143 -8.81 -15.75 -4.50
C GLU A 143 -8.29 -15.07 -5.76
N VAL A 144 -7.55 -13.96 -5.59
CA VAL A 144 -6.91 -13.24 -6.71
C VAL A 144 -5.95 -14.16 -7.47
N LEU A 145 -5.16 -14.97 -6.74
CA LEU A 145 -4.19 -15.87 -7.36
C LEU A 145 -4.88 -17.00 -8.14
N GLU A 146 -5.94 -17.59 -7.58
CA GLU A 146 -6.71 -18.65 -8.22
C GLU A 146 -7.43 -18.14 -9.47
N GLU A 147 -8.05 -16.97 -9.40
CA GLU A 147 -8.76 -16.38 -10.53
C GLU A 147 -7.83 -16.09 -11.71
N ILE A 148 -6.67 -15.49 -11.46
CA ILE A 148 -5.71 -15.17 -12.52
C ILE A 148 -5.10 -16.45 -13.12
N LYS A 149 -4.88 -17.48 -12.31
CA LYS A 149 -4.40 -18.77 -12.81
C LYS A 149 -5.45 -19.47 -13.67
N GLY A 150 -6.71 -19.48 -13.24
CA GLY A 150 -7.81 -20.06 -14.01
C GLY A 150 -8.08 -19.33 -15.33
N MET A 151 -7.71 -18.05 -15.45
CA MET A 151 -7.80 -17.28 -16.71
C MET A 151 -6.62 -17.52 -17.66
N LYS A 152 -5.55 -18.18 -17.21
CA LYS A 152 -4.39 -18.52 -18.04
C LYS A 152 -4.44 -19.93 -18.63
N GLU A 153 -5.30 -20.79 -18.08
CA GLU A 153 -5.58 -22.14 -18.59
C GLU A 153 -6.55 -22.07 -19.77
#